data_AF-A0ABD3PAZ8-F1
#
_entry.id   AF-A0ABD3PAZ8-F1
#
_cell.length_a   1.000
_cell.length_b   1.000
_cell.length_c   1.000
_cell.angle_alpha   90.00
_cell.angle_beta   90.00
_cell.angle_gamma   90.00
#
_symmetry.space_group_name_H-M   'P 1'
#
loop_
_entity.id
_entity.type
_entity.pdbx_description
1 polymer ?
#
loop_
_entity_poly.entity_id
_entity_poly.type
_entity_poly.pdbx_seq_one_letter_code
_entity_poly.pdbx_strand_id
1 'polypeptide(L)'
;MMSSTPNLPYFGGAEGEACRVAAIEAWRAQNSTLKAELEAVMETDLYQIAKSYCQPQIDLYNVASGVVCLLEKSTEGQYNLTYGEFWLNGNIYFDGDYDLATMFSQTSNFTQVGSMSACLADCYTGTGSGCIELEPWLTNYGKVTSDQYCQQQWGGIDAGYNVIKLCAAKAIGAPADSTMLDYVNIFRYQLSTQQDCSYKNCFPNLDGAILATILPTVSSGSFGQCEDEADVEIWTSGGAANRPANSNYCSREYNGGCYLDSACIEACFQETYGYSAKCSSCFGAIPACSVSSGCMNACMVDGLVEDCAECNDPCVEEFNKCTGLPNVTAGPVVVPTGGSPTPSPPQATGSSAPKARLITALTTGILVTLVYLS
;
A
#
# COMPACT_ATOMS: atom_id res chain seq x y z
N MET A 1 17.29 -2.76 -34.16
CA MET A 1 16.69 -3.59 -33.09
C MET A 1 16.38 -2.66 -31.95
N MET A 2 15.15 -2.12 -31.92
CA MET A 2 14.70 -1.26 -30.82
C MET A 2 14.47 -2.15 -29.62
N SER A 3 15.29 -1.95 -28.59
CA SER A 3 15.07 -2.51 -27.26
C SER A 3 13.84 -1.82 -26.70
N SER A 4 12.67 -2.47 -26.82
CA SER A 4 11.47 -2.07 -26.11
C SER A 4 11.76 -2.20 -24.62
N THR A 5 11.76 -1.08 -23.91
CA THR A 5 11.57 -1.03 -22.47
C THR A 5 10.39 -1.94 -22.11
N PRO A 6 10.49 -2.79 -21.08
CA PRO A 6 9.33 -3.54 -20.61
C PRO A 6 8.33 -2.51 -20.09
N ASN A 7 7.20 -2.36 -20.78
CA ASN A 7 6.01 -1.80 -20.15
C ASN A 7 5.75 -2.68 -18.93
N LEU A 8 6.01 -2.15 -17.73
CA LEU A 8 5.52 -2.80 -16.51
C LEU A 8 4.00 -2.94 -16.67
N PRO A 9 3.46 -4.17 -16.60
CA PRO A 9 2.10 -4.45 -16.99
C PRO A 9 1.14 -3.64 -16.11
N TYR A 10 0.37 -2.84 -16.82
CA TYR A 10 -0.86 -2.16 -16.44
C TYR A 10 -1.66 -2.97 -15.39
N PHE A 11 -2.11 -2.30 -14.32
CA PHE A 11 -2.94 -2.83 -13.23
C PHE A 11 -4.29 -3.40 -13.72
N GLY A 12 -4.28 -4.50 -14.47
CA GLY A 12 -5.45 -5.20 -15.02
C GLY A 12 -6.18 -4.43 -16.12
N GLY A 13 -6.54 -3.17 -15.88
CA GLY A 13 -7.28 -2.34 -16.80
C GLY A 13 -8.61 -2.96 -17.25
N ALA A 14 -9.09 -2.53 -18.42
CA ALA A 14 -10.32 -3.08 -19.01
C ALA A 14 -10.18 -4.56 -19.40
N GLU A 15 -8.98 -5.02 -19.76
CA GLU A 15 -8.73 -6.42 -20.14
C GLU A 15 -8.81 -7.35 -18.92
N GLY A 16 -8.24 -6.92 -17.79
CA GLY A 16 -8.31 -7.64 -16.52
C GLY A 16 -9.73 -7.72 -16.00
N GLU A 17 -10.46 -6.60 -16.06
CA GLU A 17 -11.88 -6.58 -15.71
C GLU A 17 -12.70 -7.53 -16.60
N ALA A 18 -12.47 -7.51 -17.92
CA ALA A 18 -13.16 -8.42 -18.83
C ALA A 18 -12.85 -9.90 -18.55
N CYS A 19 -11.58 -10.22 -18.22
CA CYS A 19 -11.15 -11.56 -17.84
C CYS A 19 -11.89 -12.03 -16.58
N ARG A 20 -11.85 -11.20 -15.53
CA ARG A 20 -12.47 -11.42 -14.23
C ARG A 20 -13.99 -11.62 -14.35
N VAL A 21 -14.67 -10.71 -15.05
CA VAL A 21 -16.11 -10.79 -15.29
C VAL A 21 -16.48 -12.07 -16.02
N ALA A 22 -15.73 -12.46 -17.06
CA ALA A 22 -16.00 -13.70 -17.78
C ALA A 22 -15.85 -14.94 -16.88
N ALA A 23 -14.83 -14.98 -16.01
CA ALA A 23 -14.64 -16.05 -15.04
C ALA A 23 -15.82 -16.15 -14.04
N ILE A 24 -16.31 -14.99 -13.58
CA ILE A 24 -17.45 -14.88 -12.65
C ILE A 24 -18.77 -15.24 -13.32
N GLU A 25 -19.01 -14.80 -14.56
CA GLU A 25 -20.22 -15.16 -15.30
C GLU A 25 -20.30 -16.66 -15.56
N ALA A 26 -19.17 -17.28 -15.91
CA ALA A 26 -19.07 -18.74 -16.06
C ALA A 26 -19.41 -19.48 -14.75
N TRP A 27 -19.00 -18.95 -13.60
CA TRP A 27 -19.40 -19.50 -12.30
C TRP A 27 -20.86 -19.20 -11.96
N ARG A 28 -21.36 -17.98 -12.18
CA ARG A 28 -22.77 -17.60 -11.94
C ARG A 28 -23.74 -18.44 -12.77
N ALA A 29 -23.32 -18.92 -13.94
CA ALA A 29 -24.11 -19.84 -14.76
C ALA A 29 -24.26 -21.23 -14.12
N GLN A 30 -23.41 -21.58 -13.16
CA GLN A 30 -23.54 -22.81 -12.37
C GLN A 30 -24.65 -22.63 -11.34
N ASN A 31 -25.63 -23.54 -11.34
CA ASN A 31 -26.69 -23.54 -10.33
C ASN A 31 -26.23 -24.31 -9.08
N SER A 32 -25.32 -23.69 -8.31
CA SER A 32 -24.74 -24.29 -7.10
C SER A 32 -25.46 -23.83 -5.84
N THR A 33 -25.49 -24.67 -4.80
CA THR A 33 -26.01 -24.30 -3.47
C THR A 33 -25.22 -23.12 -2.89
N LEU A 34 -23.90 -23.13 -3.04
CA LEU A 34 -23.02 -22.06 -2.58
C LEU A 34 -23.41 -20.70 -3.17
N LYS A 35 -23.73 -20.63 -4.47
CA LYS A 35 -24.19 -19.39 -5.11
C LYS A 35 -25.44 -18.85 -4.41
N ALA A 36 -26.44 -19.69 -4.21
CA ALA A 36 -27.70 -19.28 -3.58
C ALA A 36 -27.49 -18.83 -2.12
N GLU A 37 -26.59 -19.47 -1.38
CA GLU A 37 -26.22 -19.08 -0.02
C GLU A 37 -25.53 -17.72 0.02
N LEU A 38 -24.57 -17.46 -0.87
CA LEU A 38 -23.90 -16.16 -0.95
C LEU A 38 -24.84 -15.05 -1.39
N GLU A 39 -25.69 -15.29 -2.39
CA GLU A 39 -26.71 -14.33 -2.82
C GLU A 39 -27.69 -14.00 -1.67
N ALA A 40 -28.08 -14.99 -0.87
CA ALA A 40 -28.91 -14.74 0.31
C ALA A 40 -28.21 -13.87 1.38
N VAL A 41 -26.89 -14.04 1.58
CA VAL A 41 -26.09 -13.14 2.44
C VAL A 41 -26.07 -11.72 1.87
N MET A 42 -25.91 -11.60 0.56
CA MET A 42 -25.85 -10.31 -0.12
C MET A 42 -27.16 -9.52 0.00
N GLU A 43 -28.30 -10.18 0.16
CA GLU A 43 -29.61 -9.51 0.39
C GLU A 43 -29.80 -9.01 1.83
N THR A 44 -28.88 -9.29 2.76
CA THR A 44 -29.03 -8.84 4.16
C THR A 44 -28.67 -7.36 4.33
N ASP A 45 -29.36 -6.67 5.24
CA ASP A 45 -29.07 -5.26 5.57
C ASP A 45 -27.62 -5.05 6.02
N LEU A 46 -27.08 -5.99 6.81
CA LEU A 46 -25.72 -5.91 7.34
C LEU A 46 -24.68 -5.99 6.21
N TYR A 47 -24.91 -6.86 5.22
CA TYR A 47 -24.08 -6.92 4.02
C TYR A 47 -24.15 -5.63 3.22
N GLN A 48 -25.35 -5.09 2.99
CA GLN A 48 -25.50 -3.85 2.22
C GLN A 48 -24.80 -2.66 2.87
N ILE A 49 -24.80 -2.57 4.20
CA ILE A 49 -24.03 -1.56 4.96
C ILE A 49 -22.53 -1.76 4.72
N ALA A 50 -22.01 -2.97 4.91
CA ALA A 50 -20.60 -3.27 4.72
C ALA A 50 -20.14 -2.99 3.29
N LYS A 51 -20.91 -3.46 2.29
CA LYS A 51 -20.63 -3.22 0.87
C LYS A 51 -20.57 -1.73 0.56
N SER A 52 -21.57 -0.95 0.99
CA SER A 52 -21.60 0.49 0.74
C SER A 52 -20.41 1.21 1.38
N TYR A 53 -19.98 0.78 2.57
CA TYR A 53 -18.83 1.38 3.25
C TYR A 53 -17.50 0.98 2.59
N CYS A 54 -17.40 -0.27 2.12
CA CYS A 54 -16.17 -0.88 1.62
C CYS A 54 -16.04 -0.93 0.10
N GLN A 55 -16.89 -0.20 -0.65
CA GLN A 55 -16.85 -0.20 -2.11
C GLN A 55 -15.46 0.12 -2.69
N PRO A 56 -14.70 1.11 -2.17
CA PRO A 56 -13.35 1.37 -2.69
C PRO A 56 -12.40 0.19 -2.53
N GLN A 57 -12.49 -0.54 -1.42
CA GLN A 57 -11.68 -1.74 -1.15
C GLN A 57 -12.10 -2.91 -2.05
N ILE A 58 -13.41 -3.07 -2.30
CA ILE A 58 -13.96 -4.04 -3.25
C ILE A 58 -13.45 -3.76 -4.66
N ASP A 59 -13.42 -2.50 -5.07
CA ASP A 59 -12.93 -2.09 -6.39
C ASP A 59 -11.43 -2.41 -6.55
N LEU A 60 -10.62 -2.13 -5.52
CA LEU A 60 -9.19 -2.48 -5.52
C LEU A 60 -8.95 -3.99 -5.58
N TYR A 61 -9.76 -4.77 -4.86
CA TYR A 61 -9.74 -6.22 -4.96
C TYR A 61 -10.05 -6.70 -6.38
N ASN A 62 -11.09 -6.15 -7.02
CA ASN A 62 -11.48 -6.51 -8.38
C ASN A 62 -10.36 -6.19 -9.39
N VAL A 63 -9.62 -5.09 -9.18
CA VAL A 63 -8.43 -4.79 -9.99
C VAL A 63 -7.35 -5.86 -9.79
N ALA A 64 -7.04 -6.22 -8.53
CA ALA A 64 -6.04 -7.24 -8.23
C ALA A 64 -6.43 -8.60 -8.82
N SER A 65 -7.70 -8.99 -8.73
CA SER A 65 -8.18 -10.25 -9.29
C SER A 65 -8.18 -10.24 -10.82
N GLY A 66 -8.47 -9.10 -11.45
CA GLY A 66 -8.28 -8.92 -12.89
C GLY A 66 -6.84 -9.14 -13.35
N VAL A 67 -5.85 -8.68 -12.57
CA VAL A 67 -4.41 -8.93 -12.85
C VAL A 67 -4.11 -10.42 -12.81
N VAL A 68 -4.50 -11.13 -11.74
CA VAL A 68 -4.28 -12.58 -11.62
C VAL A 68 -4.94 -13.34 -12.77
N CYS A 69 -6.18 -12.98 -13.13
CA CYS A 69 -6.89 -13.64 -14.23
C CYS A 69 -6.10 -13.56 -15.55
N LEU A 70 -5.54 -12.39 -15.87
CA LEU A 70 -4.71 -12.22 -17.06
C LEU A 70 -3.41 -12.99 -16.98
N LEU A 71 -2.74 -12.96 -15.82
CA LEU A 71 -1.48 -13.69 -15.61
C LEU A 71 -1.69 -15.19 -15.82
N GLU A 72 -2.74 -15.75 -15.21
CA GLU A 72 -3.05 -17.19 -15.32
C GLU A 72 -3.30 -17.58 -16.77
N LYS A 73 -4.10 -16.79 -17.48
CA LYS A 73 -4.36 -16.97 -18.91
C LYS A 73 -3.09 -16.83 -19.77
N SER A 74 -2.21 -15.89 -19.45
CA SER A 74 -0.96 -15.68 -20.20
C SER A 74 0.06 -16.80 -20.01
N THR A 75 -0.06 -17.52 -18.90
CA THR A 75 0.81 -18.64 -18.50
C THR A 75 0.10 -19.99 -18.57
N GLU A 76 -1.00 -20.09 -19.32
CA GLU A 76 -1.80 -21.30 -19.40
C GLU A 76 -0.93 -22.52 -19.78
N GLY A 77 -0.98 -23.58 -18.97
CA GLY A 77 -0.15 -24.78 -19.13
C GLY A 77 1.26 -24.70 -18.53
N GLN A 78 1.70 -23.55 -18.02
CA GLN A 78 2.96 -23.42 -17.28
C GLN A 78 2.82 -23.88 -15.82
N TYR A 79 1.64 -23.72 -15.25
CA TYR A 79 1.33 -24.02 -13.85
C TYR A 79 0.16 -25.00 -13.73
N ASN A 80 0.14 -25.79 -12.66
CA ASN A 80 -0.80 -26.91 -12.49
C ASN A 80 -2.13 -26.52 -11.83
N LEU A 81 -2.23 -25.30 -11.29
CA LEU A 81 -3.39 -24.81 -10.58
C LEU A 81 -3.61 -23.33 -10.90
N THR A 82 -4.86 -22.94 -11.03
CA THR A 82 -5.32 -21.55 -10.97
C THR A 82 -5.72 -21.18 -9.55
N TYR A 83 -5.89 -19.89 -9.29
CA TYR A 83 -6.33 -19.34 -8.02
C TYR A 83 -7.72 -19.91 -7.65
N GLY A 84 -8.63 -19.93 -8.62
CA GLY A 84 -9.96 -20.52 -8.46
C GLY A 84 -9.92 -22.02 -8.15
N GLU A 85 -9.06 -22.79 -8.82
CA GLU A 85 -8.89 -24.22 -8.53
C GLU A 85 -8.31 -24.49 -7.14
N PHE A 86 -7.35 -23.66 -6.69
CA PHE A 86 -6.79 -23.78 -5.34
C PHE A 86 -7.90 -23.67 -4.29
N TRP A 87 -8.75 -22.65 -4.40
CA TRP A 87 -9.87 -22.40 -3.48
C TRP A 87 -11.15 -23.17 -3.85
N LEU A 88 -11.02 -24.41 -4.31
CA LEU A 88 -12.13 -25.37 -4.55
C LEU A 88 -13.12 -24.97 -5.65
N ASN A 89 -12.61 -24.59 -6.83
CA ASN A 89 -13.36 -24.15 -8.03
C ASN A 89 -14.06 -22.79 -7.86
N GLY A 90 -13.51 -21.94 -7.02
CA GLY A 90 -14.08 -20.67 -6.64
C GLY A 90 -13.68 -19.55 -7.58
N ASN A 91 -14.10 -19.58 -8.85
CA ASN A 91 -14.03 -18.35 -9.65
C ASN A 91 -14.77 -17.19 -8.95
N ILE A 92 -15.63 -17.45 -7.94
CA ILE A 92 -16.17 -16.47 -6.99
C ILE A 92 -15.14 -15.51 -6.41
N TYR A 93 -13.92 -15.99 -6.15
CA TYR A 93 -12.82 -15.18 -5.59
C TYR A 93 -12.18 -14.26 -6.64
N PHE A 94 -12.81 -14.11 -7.79
CA PHE A 94 -12.52 -13.02 -8.70
C PHE A 94 -13.50 -11.86 -8.51
N ASP A 95 -14.42 -11.88 -7.55
CA ASP A 95 -15.39 -10.82 -7.34
C ASP A 95 -15.49 -10.42 -5.87
N GLY A 96 -15.12 -9.17 -5.58
CA GLY A 96 -15.06 -8.66 -4.22
C GLY A 96 -16.42 -8.60 -3.52
N ASP A 97 -17.55 -8.56 -4.26
CA ASP A 97 -18.87 -8.64 -3.65
C ASP A 97 -19.14 -10.04 -3.11
N TYR A 98 -18.90 -11.07 -3.91
CA TYR A 98 -19.03 -12.46 -3.45
C TYR A 98 -18.00 -12.80 -2.39
N ASP A 99 -16.78 -12.30 -2.52
CA ASP A 99 -15.73 -12.58 -1.55
C ASP A 99 -16.05 -11.94 -0.19
N LEU A 100 -16.54 -10.68 -0.17
CA LEU A 100 -17.12 -10.09 1.04
C LEU A 100 -18.25 -10.97 1.61
N ALA A 101 -19.13 -11.52 0.78
CA ALA A 101 -20.21 -12.39 1.24
C ALA A 101 -19.67 -13.67 1.90
N THR A 102 -18.57 -14.25 1.41
CA THR A 102 -17.94 -15.41 2.06
C THR A 102 -17.43 -15.08 3.47
N MET A 103 -16.97 -13.85 3.70
CA MET A 103 -16.44 -13.41 5.00
C MET A 103 -17.53 -13.40 6.09
N PHE A 104 -18.80 -13.15 5.75
CA PHE A 104 -19.91 -13.21 6.70
C PHE A 104 -20.08 -14.61 7.30
N SER A 105 -19.94 -15.66 6.48
CA SER A 105 -19.97 -17.04 6.97
C SER A 105 -18.78 -17.34 7.88
N GLN A 106 -17.58 -16.88 7.50
CA GLN A 106 -16.35 -17.16 8.26
C GLN A 106 -16.30 -16.42 9.60
N THR A 107 -16.86 -15.22 9.67
CA THR A 107 -16.80 -14.34 10.84
C THR A 107 -18.08 -14.36 11.68
N SER A 108 -19.05 -15.23 11.34
CA SER A 108 -20.39 -15.23 11.93
C SER A 108 -21.02 -13.84 11.93
N ASN A 109 -21.13 -13.23 10.74
CA ASN A 109 -21.60 -11.85 10.55
C ASN A 109 -20.76 -10.81 11.31
N PHE A 110 -19.43 -10.94 11.26
CA PHE A 110 -18.48 -10.05 11.95
C PHE A 110 -18.70 -9.93 13.48
N THR A 111 -19.22 -11.00 14.09
CA THR A 111 -19.29 -11.14 15.56
C THR A 111 -18.12 -11.94 16.12
N GLN A 112 -17.39 -12.66 15.26
CA GLN A 112 -16.23 -13.47 15.59
C GLN A 112 -15.11 -13.21 14.56
N VAL A 113 -13.88 -13.59 14.90
CA VAL A 113 -12.71 -13.40 14.01
C VAL A 113 -12.70 -14.41 12.85
N GLY A 114 -13.28 -15.60 13.09
CA GLY A 114 -13.17 -16.75 12.20
C GLY A 114 -11.79 -17.40 12.25
N SER A 115 -11.54 -18.34 11.34
CA SER A 115 -10.22 -18.94 11.16
C SER A 115 -9.20 -17.89 10.73
N MET A 116 -7.98 -18.00 11.25
CA MET A 116 -6.89 -17.09 10.94
C MET A 116 -5.79 -17.82 10.19
N SER A 117 -5.18 -17.13 9.24
CA SER A 117 -3.88 -17.49 8.70
C SER A 117 -2.94 -16.34 8.97
N ALA A 118 -1.77 -16.65 9.56
CA ALA A 118 -0.71 -15.66 9.69
C ALA A 118 -0.01 -15.43 8.33
N CYS A 119 0.02 -16.47 7.49
CA CYS A 119 0.56 -16.41 6.13
C CYS A 119 -0.15 -17.38 5.18
N LEU A 120 -0.82 -16.83 4.16
CA LEU A 120 -1.50 -17.54 3.10
C LEU A 120 -0.50 -18.09 2.08
N ALA A 121 0.66 -17.43 1.88
CA ALA A 121 1.75 -18.01 1.08
C ALA A 121 2.12 -19.42 1.60
N ASP A 122 2.22 -19.61 2.91
CA ASP A 122 2.46 -20.92 3.53
C ASP A 122 1.33 -21.93 3.22
N CYS A 123 0.08 -21.48 3.05
CA CYS A 123 -1.02 -22.35 2.62
C CYS A 123 -0.82 -22.88 1.21
N TYR A 124 -0.41 -22.00 0.30
CA TYR A 124 -0.19 -22.34 -1.10
C TYR A 124 1.02 -23.28 -1.24
N THR A 125 2.13 -22.93 -0.60
CA THR A 125 3.43 -23.59 -0.77
C THR A 125 3.64 -24.77 0.17
N GLY A 126 2.90 -24.84 1.28
CA GLY A 126 3.13 -25.82 2.33
C GLY A 126 4.46 -25.62 3.05
N THR A 127 5.11 -24.47 2.84
CA THR A 127 6.37 -24.12 3.46
C THR A 127 6.12 -23.14 4.59
N GLY A 128 6.04 -23.63 5.83
CA GLY A 128 5.87 -22.78 7.01
C GLY A 128 4.78 -23.28 7.94
N SER A 129 4.37 -22.43 8.87
CA SER A 129 3.36 -22.73 9.89
C SER A 129 2.20 -21.73 9.90
N GLY A 130 2.17 -20.78 8.97
CA GLY A 130 1.16 -19.72 8.91
C GLY A 130 -0.24 -20.20 8.50
N CYS A 131 -0.39 -21.48 8.11
CA CYS A 131 -1.63 -22.05 7.59
C CYS A 131 -2.23 -23.20 8.42
N ILE A 132 -1.71 -23.50 9.61
CA ILE A 132 -2.08 -24.71 10.36
C ILE A 132 -3.61 -24.85 10.57
N GLU A 133 -4.32 -23.74 10.82
CA GLU A 133 -5.78 -23.78 11.05
C GLU A 133 -6.59 -24.09 9.79
N LEU A 134 -6.07 -23.69 8.62
CA LEU A 134 -6.76 -23.84 7.34
C LEU A 134 -6.36 -25.14 6.62
N GLU A 135 -5.19 -25.70 6.91
CA GLU A 135 -4.65 -26.91 6.27
C GLU A 135 -5.69 -28.05 6.13
N PRO A 136 -6.47 -28.42 7.17
CA PRO A 136 -7.45 -29.52 7.05
C PRO A 136 -8.56 -29.27 6.02
N TRP A 137 -8.80 -28.01 5.65
CA TRP A 137 -9.87 -27.58 4.76
C TRP A 137 -9.38 -27.33 3.32
N LEU A 138 -8.06 -27.22 3.12
CA LEU A 138 -7.45 -26.87 1.85
C LEU A 138 -7.04 -28.13 1.07
N THR A 139 -7.88 -28.54 0.13
CA THR A 139 -7.62 -29.73 -0.73
C THR A 139 -6.33 -29.60 -1.56
N ASN A 140 -5.89 -28.37 -1.82
CA ASN A 140 -4.69 -28.06 -2.60
C ASN A 140 -3.54 -27.49 -1.76
N TYR A 141 -3.58 -27.65 -0.43
CA TYR A 141 -2.50 -27.26 0.46
C TYR A 141 -1.14 -27.78 -0.03
N GLY A 142 -0.15 -26.89 -0.10
CA GLY A 142 1.21 -27.22 -0.49
C GLY A 142 1.43 -27.65 -1.94
N LYS A 143 0.45 -27.41 -2.83
CA LYS A 143 0.56 -27.80 -4.26
C LYS A 143 1.03 -26.68 -5.18
N VAL A 144 1.20 -25.47 -4.67
CA VAL A 144 1.54 -24.28 -5.45
C VAL A 144 2.98 -23.88 -5.14
N THR A 145 3.81 -23.72 -6.16
CA THR A 145 5.21 -23.32 -5.95
C THR A 145 5.29 -21.84 -5.56
N SER A 146 6.33 -21.43 -4.81
CA SER A 146 6.58 -20.00 -4.54
C SER A 146 6.70 -19.20 -5.83
N ASP A 147 7.38 -19.73 -6.85
CA ASP A 147 7.48 -19.10 -8.17
C ASP A 147 6.10 -18.86 -8.79
N GLN A 148 5.20 -19.84 -8.73
CA GLN A 148 3.83 -19.66 -9.20
C GLN A 148 3.10 -18.58 -8.41
N TYR A 149 3.08 -18.69 -7.08
CA TYR A 149 2.40 -17.74 -6.20
C TYR A 149 2.82 -16.28 -6.50
N CYS A 150 4.12 -16.08 -6.72
CA CYS A 150 4.70 -14.77 -6.96
C CYS A 150 4.51 -14.27 -8.39
N GLN A 151 4.75 -15.12 -9.41
CA GLN A 151 4.58 -14.73 -10.81
C GLN A 151 3.11 -14.49 -11.17
N GLN A 152 2.19 -15.22 -10.53
CA GLN A 152 0.75 -14.99 -10.67
C GLN A 152 0.20 -13.87 -9.79
N GLN A 153 1.04 -13.26 -8.95
CA GLN A 153 0.65 -12.19 -8.02
C GLN A 153 -0.53 -12.55 -7.12
N TRP A 154 -0.63 -13.81 -6.66
CA TRP A 154 -1.73 -14.25 -5.80
C TRP A 154 -1.78 -13.48 -4.48
N GLY A 155 -0.62 -13.05 -3.95
CA GLY A 155 -0.54 -12.18 -2.78
C GLY A 155 -1.26 -10.84 -2.93
N GLY A 156 -1.47 -10.35 -4.16
CA GLY A 156 -2.26 -9.15 -4.43
C GLY A 156 -3.74 -9.33 -4.11
N ILE A 157 -4.34 -10.45 -4.57
CA ILE A 157 -5.73 -10.79 -4.22
C ILE A 157 -5.85 -11.03 -2.71
N ASP A 158 -4.93 -11.80 -2.13
CA ASP A 158 -4.95 -12.09 -0.69
C ASP A 158 -4.87 -10.81 0.16
N ALA A 159 -4.06 -9.84 -0.26
CA ALA A 159 -4.02 -8.53 0.38
C ALA A 159 -5.35 -7.79 0.24
N GLY A 160 -5.96 -7.81 -0.95
CA GLY A 160 -7.29 -7.25 -1.18
C GLY A 160 -8.36 -7.88 -0.28
N TYR A 161 -8.36 -9.21 -0.14
CA TYR A 161 -9.25 -9.96 0.74
C TYR A 161 -9.17 -9.44 2.18
N ASN A 162 -7.95 -9.34 2.70
CA ASN A 162 -7.72 -8.88 4.07
C ASN A 162 -8.11 -7.39 4.26
N VAL A 163 -7.93 -6.56 3.22
CA VAL A 163 -8.35 -5.16 3.24
C VAL A 163 -9.88 -5.03 3.28
N ILE A 164 -10.63 -5.79 2.47
CA ILE A 164 -12.10 -5.84 2.53
C ILE A 164 -12.55 -6.33 3.92
N LYS A 165 -11.94 -7.39 4.43
CA LYS A 165 -12.27 -7.98 5.74
C LYS A 165 -12.07 -6.96 6.88
N LEU A 166 -10.92 -6.26 6.88
CA LEU A 166 -10.63 -5.19 7.84
C LEU A 166 -11.66 -4.05 7.72
N CYS A 167 -11.97 -3.63 6.49
CA CYS A 167 -12.95 -2.59 6.25
C CYS A 167 -14.34 -2.96 6.80
N ALA A 168 -14.82 -4.17 6.51
CA ALA A 168 -16.10 -4.66 7.01
C ALA A 168 -16.10 -4.77 8.54
N ALA A 169 -15.00 -5.23 9.15
CA ALA A 169 -14.88 -5.24 10.61
C ALA A 169 -14.99 -3.84 11.23
N LYS A 170 -14.40 -2.81 10.61
CA LYS A 170 -14.58 -1.40 11.04
C LYS A 170 -16.04 -0.94 10.87
N ALA A 171 -16.69 -1.31 9.76
CA ALA A 171 -18.01 -0.83 9.40
C ALA A 171 -19.15 -1.46 10.23
N ILE A 172 -19.07 -2.78 10.44
CA ILE A 172 -20.18 -3.59 10.95
C ILE A 172 -19.78 -4.56 12.07
N GLY A 173 -18.54 -4.50 12.55
CA GLY A 173 -18.07 -5.35 13.64
C GLY A 173 -19.01 -5.29 14.85
N ALA A 174 -19.24 -6.43 15.47
CA ALA A 174 -20.03 -6.53 16.71
C ALA A 174 -19.50 -7.67 17.59
N PRO A 175 -18.24 -7.62 18.04
CA PRO A 175 -17.63 -8.69 18.80
C PRO A 175 -18.35 -8.90 20.14
N ALA A 176 -18.66 -10.15 20.48
CA ALA A 176 -19.32 -10.49 21.74
C ALA A 176 -18.36 -10.42 22.95
N ASP A 177 -17.10 -10.79 22.75
CA ASP A 177 -16.15 -11.08 23.83
C ASP A 177 -14.91 -10.16 23.85
N SER A 178 -14.89 -9.08 23.06
CA SER A 178 -13.77 -8.13 23.01
C SER A 178 -14.23 -6.70 22.70
N THR A 179 -13.32 -5.74 22.83
CA THR A 179 -13.62 -4.37 22.39
C THR A 179 -13.58 -4.30 20.86
N MET A 180 -14.26 -3.30 20.28
CA MET A 180 -14.18 -3.05 18.84
C MET A 180 -12.74 -2.82 18.38
N LEU A 181 -11.94 -2.10 19.20
CA LEU A 181 -10.56 -1.79 18.87
C LEU A 181 -9.70 -3.05 18.82
N ASP A 182 -9.82 -3.94 19.81
CA ASP A 182 -9.11 -5.22 19.82
C ASP A 182 -9.52 -6.08 18.62
N TYR A 183 -10.82 -6.13 18.33
CA TYR A 183 -11.37 -6.87 17.19
C TYR A 183 -10.80 -6.37 15.85
N VAL A 184 -10.80 -5.06 15.62
CA VAL A 184 -10.21 -4.45 14.41
C VAL A 184 -8.70 -4.67 14.35
N ASN A 185 -7.99 -4.58 15.48
CA ASN A 185 -6.54 -4.81 15.54
C ASN A 185 -6.14 -6.23 15.14
N ILE A 186 -6.98 -7.23 15.38
CA ILE A 186 -6.72 -8.59 14.90
C ILE A 186 -6.70 -8.65 13.37
N PHE A 187 -7.62 -7.97 12.68
CA PHE A 187 -7.61 -7.92 11.21
C PHE A 187 -6.46 -7.07 10.65
N ARG A 188 -6.06 -5.99 11.34
CA ARG A 188 -4.84 -5.25 10.99
C ARG A 188 -3.61 -6.13 11.09
N TYR A 189 -3.49 -6.89 12.18
CA TYR A 189 -2.40 -7.84 12.36
C TYR A 189 -2.38 -8.88 11.23
N GLN A 190 -3.53 -9.48 10.90
CA GLN A 190 -3.64 -10.41 9.76
C GLN A 190 -3.17 -9.77 8.46
N LEU A 191 -3.67 -8.59 8.11
CA LEU A 191 -3.25 -7.89 6.88
C LEU A 191 -1.73 -7.68 6.85
N SER A 192 -1.15 -7.19 7.95
CA SER A 192 0.28 -6.92 8.05
C SER A 192 1.13 -8.20 7.91
N THR A 193 0.80 -9.27 8.64
CA THR A 193 1.57 -10.52 8.57
C THR A 193 1.46 -11.20 7.21
N GLN A 194 0.30 -11.09 6.56
CA GLN A 194 0.08 -11.64 5.23
C GLN A 194 0.94 -10.94 4.18
N GLN A 195 1.02 -9.60 4.23
CA GLN A 195 1.87 -8.82 3.34
C GLN A 195 3.36 -9.11 3.56
N ASP A 196 3.81 -9.10 4.82
CA ASP A 196 5.20 -9.44 5.17
C ASP A 196 5.57 -10.84 4.68
N CYS A 197 4.66 -11.80 4.86
CA CYS A 197 4.92 -13.16 4.41
C CYS A 197 4.94 -13.31 2.88
N SER A 198 4.02 -12.65 2.17
CA SER A 198 4.00 -12.62 0.71
C SER A 198 5.31 -12.04 0.18
N TYR A 199 5.76 -10.93 0.76
CA TYR A 199 7.03 -10.29 0.40
C TYR A 199 8.23 -11.22 0.65
N LYS A 200 8.30 -11.86 1.82
CA LYS A 200 9.36 -12.83 2.14
C LYS A 200 9.41 -14.01 1.17
N ASN A 201 8.25 -14.53 0.77
CA ASN A 201 8.17 -15.64 -0.18
C ASN A 201 8.59 -15.23 -1.59
N CYS A 202 8.21 -14.03 -2.03
CA CYS A 202 8.48 -13.57 -3.40
C CYS A 202 9.84 -12.93 -3.59
N PHE A 203 10.44 -12.46 -2.50
CA PHE A 203 11.72 -11.79 -2.55
C PHE A 203 12.68 -12.30 -1.45
N PRO A 204 12.95 -13.62 -1.38
CA PRO A 204 13.75 -14.21 -0.30
C PRO A 204 15.22 -13.76 -0.33
N ASN A 205 15.70 -13.31 -1.49
CA ASN A 205 17.07 -12.83 -1.71
C ASN A 205 17.16 -11.30 -1.74
N LEU A 206 16.08 -10.56 -1.45
CA LEU A 206 16.23 -9.18 -1.02
C LEU A 206 16.82 -9.24 0.39
N ASP A 207 18.13 -9.50 0.44
CA ASP A 207 18.90 -9.50 1.67
C ASP A 207 18.52 -8.24 2.44
N GLY A 208 18.30 -8.39 3.75
CA GLY A 208 18.10 -7.26 4.65
C GLY A 208 19.21 -6.22 4.53
N ALA A 209 20.33 -6.54 3.88
CA ALA A 209 21.37 -5.62 3.45
C ALA A 209 20.92 -4.62 2.37
N ILE A 210 20.18 -4.99 1.31
CA ILE A 210 19.69 -4.03 0.29
C ILE A 210 18.61 -3.14 0.91
N LEU A 211 17.72 -3.72 1.72
CA LEU A 211 16.83 -2.93 2.57
C LEU A 211 17.64 -2.05 3.53
N ALA A 212 18.73 -2.48 4.15
CA ALA A 212 19.61 -1.66 5.02
C ALA A 212 20.53 -0.68 4.26
N THR A 213 20.62 -0.78 2.92
CA THR A 213 21.36 0.18 2.08
C THR A 213 20.42 1.22 1.48
N ILE A 214 19.11 0.90 1.38
CA ILE A 214 18.04 1.82 0.98
C ILE A 214 17.37 2.46 2.22
N LEU A 215 17.35 1.75 3.36
CA LEU A 215 17.07 2.28 4.68
C LEU A 215 18.32 3.04 5.13
N PRO A 216 18.22 4.34 5.45
CA PRO A 216 19.26 4.95 6.25
C PRO A 216 19.41 4.11 7.52
N THR A 217 20.64 3.67 7.80
CA THR A 217 20.99 3.06 9.08
C THR A 217 20.63 4.08 10.15
N VAL A 218 19.55 3.82 10.87
CA VAL A 218 19.16 4.64 12.03
C VAL A 218 20.26 4.44 13.06
N SER A 219 21.23 5.35 13.03
CA SER A 219 22.35 5.36 13.95
C SER A 219 21.77 5.43 15.35
N SER A 220 22.21 4.53 16.23
CA SER A 220 21.89 4.49 17.65
C SER A 220 22.49 5.66 18.46
N GLY A 221 22.62 6.83 17.84
CA GLY A 221 23.13 8.07 18.43
C GLY A 221 22.03 9.13 18.52
N SER A 222 21.86 9.68 19.74
CA SER A 222 21.00 10.80 20.13
C SER A 222 19.54 10.72 19.66
N PHE A 223 18.61 10.63 20.60
CA PHE A 223 17.21 10.95 20.33
C PHE A 223 17.10 12.45 20.02
N GLY A 224 16.94 12.84 18.74
CA GLY A 224 16.85 14.23 18.32
C GLY A 224 17.64 14.60 17.05
N GLN A 225 17.27 14.08 15.88
CA GLN A 225 17.94 14.49 14.63
C GLN A 225 17.55 15.90 14.14
N CYS A 226 16.51 16.50 14.73
CA CYS A 226 16.03 17.85 14.44
C CYS A 226 16.29 18.82 15.60
N GLU A 227 17.42 18.67 16.30
CA GLU A 227 17.82 19.52 17.43
C GLU A 227 18.24 20.94 17.02
N ASP A 228 18.44 21.20 15.71
CA ASP A 228 18.82 22.51 15.20
C ASP A 228 17.63 23.50 15.37
N GLU A 229 17.92 24.71 15.87
CA GLU A 229 16.90 25.74 16.13
C GLU A 229 16.04 26.06 14.90
N ALA A 230 16.63 25.99 13.70
CA ALA A 230 15.92 26.17 12.43
C ALA A 230 14.88 25.06 12.16
N ASP A 231 15.20 23.80 12.46
CA ASP A 231 14.26 22.68 12.28
C ASP A 231 13.07 22.80 13.23
N VAL A 232 13.35 23.19 14.48
CA VAL A 232 12.32 23.45 15.49
C VAL A 232 11.44 24.63 15.09
N GLU A 233 12.02 25.71 14.55
CA GLU A 233 11.26 26.87 14.07
C GLU A 233 10.35 26.51 12.88
N ILE A 234 10.86 25.78 11.88
CA ILE A 234 10.05 25.31 10.74
C ILE A 234 8.90 24.42 11.23
N TRP A 235 9.21 23.48 12.13
CA TRP A 235 8.22 22.57 12.69
C TRP A 235 7.11 23.29 13.46
N THR A 236 7.48 24.19 14.37
CA THR A 236 6.54 24.92 15.23
C THR A 236 5.77 26.02 14.50
N SER A 237 6.31 26.56 13.40
CA SER A 237 5.66 27.58 12.56
C SER A 237 4.64 27.03 11.56
N GLY A 238 4.36 25.72 11.61
CA GLY A 238 3.35 25.07 10.77
C GLY A 238 3.80 23.77 10.12
N GLY A 239 5.08 23.40 10.21
CA GLY A 239 5.59 22.13 9.69
C GLY A 239 4.86 20.92 10.27
N ALA A 240 4.52 20.94 11.56
CA ALA A 240 3.79 19.85 12.20
C ALA A 240 2.37 19.66 11.64
N ALA A 241 1.61 20.74 11.53
CA ALA A 241 0.24 20.71 11.01
C ALA A 241 0.20 20.32 9.52
N ASN A 242 1.20 20.73 8.75
CA ASN A 242 1.30 20.45 7.33
C ASN A 242 2.08 19.17 7.00
N ARG A 243 2.60 18.43 8.00
CA ARG A 243 3.43 17.24 7.76
C ARG A 243 2.77 16.25 6.79
N PRO A 244 1.49 15.84 6.95
CA PRO A 244 0.86 14.93 5.99
C PRO A 244 0.85 15.48 4.55
N ALA A 245 0.51 16.77 4.37
CA ALA A 245 0.49 17.43 3.08
C ALA A 245 1.90 17.51 2.46
N ASN A 246 2.90 17.86 3.27
CA ASN A 246 4.29 17.95 2.85
C ASN A 246 4.84 16.58 2.41
N SER A 247 4.55 15.53 3.18
CA SER A 247 4.91 14.14 2.84
C SER A 247 4.23 13.68 1.56
N ASN A 248 2.94 14.01 1.36
CA ASN A 248 2.20 13.67 0.14
C ASN A 248 2.81 14.37 -1.09
N TYR A 249 3.08 15.68 -0.99
CA TYR A 249 3.76 16.44 -2.04
C TYR A 249 5.13 15.86 -2.40
N CYS A 250 5.97 15.56 -1.41
CA CYS A 250 7.28 14.96 -1.66
C CYS A 250 7.16 13.58 -2.32
N SER A 251 6.20 12.77 -1.90
CA SER A 251 5.97 11.45 -2.49
C SER A 251 5.45 11.54 -3.93
N ARG A 252 4.54 12.47 -4.25
CA ARG A 252 3.79 12.43 -5.52
C ARG A 252 4.18 13.48 -6.56
N GLU A 253 4.68 14.63 -6.13
CA GLU A 253 4.82 15.79 -7.01
C GLU A 253 6.27 16.23 -7.19
N TYR A 254 7.07 16.17 -6.12
CA TYR A 254 8.45 16.65 -6.14
C TYR A 254 9.29 15.92 -7.21
N ASN A 255 9.82 16.69 -8.17
CA ASN A 255 10.62 16.18 -9.29
C ASN A 255 9.96 15.02 -10.07
N GLY A 256 8.63 15.00 -10.18
CA GLY A 256 7.88 13.93 -10.84
C GLY A 256 7.48 12.77 -9.91
N GLY A 257 7.69 12.92 -8.60
CA GLY A 257 7.28 12.01 -7.54
C GLY A 257 8.42 11.14 -7.04
N CYS A 258 8.68 11.19 -5.72
CA CYS A 258 9.64 10.32 -5.05
C CYS A 258 9.10 8.93 -4.70
N TYR A 259 7.78 8.79 -4.59
CA TYR A 259 7.07 7.61 -4.09
C TYR A 259 7.61 7.12 -2.74
N LEU A 260 8.43 6.07 -2.75
CA LEU A 260 9.03 5.43 -1.57
C LEU A 260 10.55 5.64 -1.49
N ASP A 261 11.13 6.43 -2.41
CA ASP A 261 12.57 6.71 -2.42
C ASP A 261 12.94 7.66 -1.27
N SER A 262 13.61 7.11 -0.25
CA SER A 262 14.05 7.85 0.95
C SER A 262 14.93 9.05 0.59
N ALA A 263 15.91 8.87 -0.29
CA ALA A 263 16.86 9.92 -0.64
C ALA A 263 16.18 11.07 -1.39
N CYS A 264 15.23 10.76 -2.25
CA CYS A 264 14.41 11.75 -2.94
C CYS A 264 13.52 12.53 -1.95
N ILE A 265 12.89 11.86 -0.99
CA ILE A 265 12.05 12.50 0.04
C ILE A 265 12.90 13.37 0.97
N GLU A 266 14.07 12.89 1.39
CA GLU A 266 15.04 13.65 2.15
C GLU A 266 15.44 14.94 1.42
N ALA A 267 15.76 14.82 0.12
CA ALA A 267 16.09 15.98 -0.71
C ALA A 267 14.89 16.94 -0.82
N CYS A 268 13.67 16.42 -0.96
CA CYS A 268 12.47 17.24 -0.97
C CYS A 268 12.29 18.05 0.32
N PHE A 269 12.42 17.41 1.49
CA PHE A 269 12.27 18.11 2.77
C PHE A 269 13.39 19.15 3.02
N GLN A 270 14.60 18.89 2.54
CA GLN A 270 15.69 19.87 2.58
C GLN A 270 15.44 21.04 1.63
N GLU A 271 15.19 20.77 0.35
CA GLU A 271 15.14 21.78 -0.69
C GLU A 271 13.83 22.58 -0.69
N THR A 272 12.71 21.94 -0.35
CA THR A 272 11.38 22.56 -0.40
C THR A 272 11.00 23.21 0.94
N TYR A 273 11.31 22.53 2.05
CA TYR A 273 10.85 22.94 3.38
C TYR A 273 11.98 23.45 4.30
N GLY A 274 13.24 23.33 3.87
CA GLY A 274 14.38 23.92 4.56
C GLY A 274 14.88 23.15 5.78
N TYR A 275 14.39 21.92 6.01
CA TYR A 275 14.89 21.10 7.10
C TYR A 275 16.37 20.74 6.90
N SER A 276 17.10 20.58 8.00
CA SER A 276 18.48 20.11 7.96
C SER A 276 18.57 18.71 7.34
N ALA A 277 19.74 18.35 6.82
CA ALA A 277 19.97 17.03 6.25
C ALA A 277 19.72 15.91 7.28
N LYS A 278 20.11 16.12 8.55
CA LYS A 278 19.86 15.16 9.63
C LYS A 278 18.37 15.01 9.92
N CYS A 279 17.66 16.12 10.08
CA CYS A 279 16.23 16.10 10.35
C CYS A 279 15.45 15.47 9.19
N SER A 280 15.82 15.81 7.96
CA SER A 280 15.18 15.30 6.74
C SER A 280 15.27 13.77 6.60
N SER A 281 16.34 13.15 7.12
CA SER A 281 16.48 11.68 7.15
C SER A 281 15.34 10.98 7.91
N CYS A 282 14.78 11.63 8.94
CA CYS A 282 13.62 11.09 9.65
C CYS A 282 12.36 11.07 8.79
N PHE A 283 12.19 12.04 7.88
CA PHE A 283 11.08 12.04 6.93
C PHE A 283 11.25 10.98 5.85
N GLY A 284 12.49 10.78 5.37
CA GLY A 284 12.84 9.71 4.43
C GLY A 284 12.61 8.29 4.96
N ALA A 285 12.66 8.11 6.28
CA ALA A 285 12.40 6.82 6.91
C ALA A 285 10.91 6.41 6.96
N ILE A 286 9.98 7.37 6.84
CA ILE A 286 8.53 7.10 6.95
C ILE A 286 8.05 6.07 5.92
N PRO A 287 8.32 6.22 4.60
CA PRO A 287 7.86 5.25 3.60
C PRO A 287 8.26 3.81 3.91
N ALA A 288 9.49 3.59 4.37
CA ALA A 288 9.96 2.24 4.68
C ALA A 288 9.23 1.66 5.90
N CYS A 289 8.98 2.49 6.92
CA CYS A 289 8.11 2.10 8.03
C CYS A 289 6.71 1.76 7.51
N SER A 290 6.10 2.63 6.70
CA SER A 290 4.76 2.42 6.12
C SER A 290 4.68 1.10 5.35
N VAL A 291 5.72 0.72 4.60
CA VAL A 291 5.79 -0.58 3.93
C VAL A 291 5.85 -1.72 4.95
N SER A 292 6.78 -1.64 5.91
CA SER A 292 6.98 -2.69 6.92
C SER A 292 5.79 -2.90 7.85
N SER A 293 5.00 -1.85 8.10
CA SER A 293 3.78 -1.87 8.90
C SER A 293 2.53 -2.22 8.08
N GLY A 294 2.69 -2.49 6.79
CA GLY A 294 1.58 -2.87 5.90
C GLY A 294 0.65 -1.73 5.48
N CYS A 295 1.08 -0.49 5.70
CA CYS A 295 0.30 0.72 5.44
C CYS A 295 0.39 1.22 4.01
N MET A 296 1.25 0.63 3.18
CA MET A 296 1.43 1.06 1.79
C MET A 296 0.10 1.09 1.04
N ASN A 297 -0.74 0.07 1.19
CA ASN A 297 -2.04 0.01 0.51
C ASN A 297 -3.02 1.09 1.00
N ALA A 298 -3.05 1.35 2.31
CA ALA A 298 -3.89 2.41 2.88
C ALA A 298 -3.51 3.81 2.35
N CYS A 299 -2.23 3.99 1.99
CA CYS A 299 -1.67 5.27 1.55
C CYS A 299 -1.47 5.40 0.04
N MET A 300 -1.63 4.31 -0.72
CA MET A 300 -1.26 4.22 -2.13
C MET A 300 -2.11 5.12 -3.03
N VAL A 301 -3.40 5.28 -2.73
CA VAL A 301 -4.31 6.13 -3.51
C VAL A 301 -4.16 7.59 -3.09
N ASP A 302 -4.24 7.85 -1.79
CA ASP A 302 -4.07 9.18 -1.20
C ASP A 302 -3.39 9.04 0.17
N GLY A 303 -2.30 9.76 0.39
CA GLY A 303 -1.60 9.76 1.68
C GLY A 303 -2.29 10.62 2.76
N LEU A 304 -3.36 11.34 2.40
CA LEU A 304 -4.08 12.27 3.29
C LEU A 304 -5.37 11.69 3.87
N VAL A 305 -5.82 10.52 3.42
CA VAL A 305 -7.03 9.90 3.97
C VAL A 305 -6.80 9.37 5.38
N GLU A 306 -7.88 9.34 6.16
CA GLU A 306 -7.85 8.91 7.58
C GLU A 306 -7.29 7.49 7.75
N ASP A 307 -7.62 6.56 6.86
CA ASP A 307 -7.08 5.19 6.91
C ASP A 307 -5.55 5.15 6.76
N CYS A 308 -4.98 6.02 5.92
CA CYS A 308 -3.53 6.12 5.78
C CYS A 308 -2.90 6.73 7.04
N ALA A 309 -3.55 7.76 7.61
CA ALA A 309 -3.09 8.40 8.83
C ALA A 309 -3.07 7.41 10.01
N GLU A 310 -4.19 6.74 10.24
CA GLU A 310 -4.37 5.76 11.32
C GLU A 310 -3.40 4.58 11.17
N CYS A 311 -3.22 4.06 9.95
CA CYS A 311 -2.27 2.98 9.75
C CYS A 311 -0.83 3.40 10.09
N ASN A 312 -0.46 4.63 9.75
CA ASN A 312 0.89 5.14 10.00
C ASN A 312 1.15 5.59 11.44
N ASP A 313 0.21 5.48 12.38
CA ASP A 313 0.41 5.87 13.78
C ASP A 313 1.73 5.31 14.38
N PRO A 314 2.09 4.02 14.20
CA PRO A 314 3.39 3.50 14.65
C PRO A 314 4.57 4.19 13.97
N CYS A 315 4.46 4.53 12.68
CA CYS A 315 5.48 5.25 11.95
C CYS A 315 5.60 6.71 12.38
N VAL A 316 4.51 7.33 12.82
CA VAL A 316 4.52 8.66 13.44
C VAL A 316 5.24 8.61 14.78
N GLU A 317 5.06 7.54 15.57
CA GLU A 317 5.79 7.36 16.82
C GLU A 317 7.31 7.24 16.59
N GLU A 318 7.73 6.41 15.62
CA GLU A 318 9.15 6.28 15.26
C GLU A 318 9.72 7.58 14.67
N PHE A 319 8.94 8.30 13.86
CA PHE A 319 9.30 9.64 13.39
C PHE A 319 9.51 10.61 14.56
N ASN A 320 8.62 10.62 15.55
CA ASN A 320 8.75 11.49 16.73
C ASN A 320 9.99 11.16 17.56
N LYS A 321 10.32 9.86 17.71
CA LYS A 321 11.56 9.41 18.36
C LYS A 321 12.80 9.84 17.58
N CYS A 322 12.77 9.72 16.25
CA CYS A 322 13.87 10.11 15.38
C CYS A 322 14.13 11.61 15.42
N THR A 323 13.08 12.41 15.26
CA THR A 323 13.20 13.87 15.15
C THR A 323 13.49 14.54 16.48
N GLY A 324 12.89 14.06 17.58
CA GLY A 324 12.91 14.76 18.87
C GLY A 324 12.13 16.09 18.87
N LEU A 325 11.36 16.36 17.80
CA LEU A 325 10.57 17.57 17.70
C LEU A 325 9.39 17.54 18.69
N PRO A 326 8.95 18.70 19.20
CA PRO A 326 7.83 18.76 20.12
C PRO A 326 6.54 18.28 19.44
N ASN A 327 5.80 17.39 20.11
CA ASN A 327 4.43 17.08 19.73
C ASN A 327 3.56 18.31 19.98
N VAL A 328 3.42 19.16 18.96
CA VAL A 328 2.41 20.20 18.94
C VAL A 328 1.10 19.51 18.67
N THR A 329 0.24 19.44 19.69
CA THR A 329 -1.14 18.98 19.52
C THR A 329 -1.75 19.84 18.44
N ALA A 330 -2.09 19.22 17.31
CA ALA A 330 -2.70 19.92 16.20
C ALA A 330 -3.95 20.62 16.75
N GLY A 331 -3.93 21.95 16.79
CA GLY A 331 -5.16 22.71 16.86
C GLY A 331 -6.07 22.25 15.71
N PRO A 332 -7.41 22.36 15.85
CA PRO A 332 -8.34 21.89 14.83
C PRO A 332 -7.89 22.37 13.46
N VAL A 333 -7.67 21.42 12.54
CA VAL A 333 -7.34 21.70 11.15
C VAL A 333 -8.44 22.59 10.60
N VAL A 334 -8.16 23.89 10.44
CA VAL A 334 -9.07 24.80 9.78
C VAL A 334 -8.98 24.45 8.30
N VAL A 335 -9.76 23.48 7.85
CA VAL A 335 -10.00 23.22 6.44
C VAL A 335 -10.74 24.44 5.89
N PRO A 336 -10.16 25.24 4.98
CA PRO A 336 -10.87 26.37 4.40
C PRO A 336 -12.07 25.83 3.60
N THR A 337 -13.28 26.09 4.07
CA THR A 337 -14.51 25.77 3.35
C THR A 337 -14.70 26.75 2.20
N GLY A 338 -13.98 26.52 1.10
CA GLY A 338 -14.20 27.26 -0.14
C GLY A 338 -12.97 27.38 -1.03
N GLY A 339 -12.85 26.46 -1.98
CA GLY A 339 -11.79 26.45 -3.00
C GLY A 339 -10.66 25.50 -2.63
N SER A 340 -10.38 24.53 -3.49
CA SER A 340 -9.24 23.62 -3.39
C SER A 340 -7.95 24.45 -3.16
N PRO A 341 -7.32 24.37 -1.98
CA PRO A 341 -6.02 24.97 -1.79
C PRO A 341 -5.01 23.94 -2.29
N THR A 342 -4.47 24.14 -3.48
CA THR A 342 -3.12 23.66 -3.73
C THR A 342 -2.25 24.40 -2.73
N PRO A 343 -1.59 23.75 -1.74
CA PRO A 343 -0.59 24.43 -0.93
C PRO A 343 0.49 24.85 -1.92
N SER A 344 0.50 26.13 -2.29
CA SER A 344 1.61 26.66 -3.06
C SER A 344 2.84 26.58 -2.16
N PRO A 345 3.96 26.01 -2.63
CA PRO A 345 5.19 26.03 -1.86
C PRO A 345 5.48 27.48 -1.45
N PRO A 346 6.04 27.72 -0.25
CA PRO A 346 6.33 29.08 0.21
C PRO A 346 7.14 29.79 -0.87
N GLN A 347 6.57 30.87 -1.43
CA GLN A 347 7.28 31.70 -2.39
C GLN A 347 8.52 32.24 -1.70
N ALA A 348 9.70 31.87 -2.20
CA ALA A 348 10.98 32.35 -1.72
C ALA A 348 11.04 33.88 -1.85
N THR A 349 10.68 34.61 -0.79
CA THR A 349 10.89 36.04 -0.69
C THR A 349 12.34 36.28 -0.29
N GLY A 350 13.25 36.41 -1.27
CA GLY A 350 14.65 36.65 -0.95
C GLY A 350 15.58 36.72 -2.15
N SER A 351 15.58 37.89 -2.81
CA SER A 351 16.59 38.29 -3.79
C SER A 351 18.02 38.08 -3.27
N SER A 352 18.77 37.17 -3.89
CA SER A 352 20.22 37.30 -4.01
C SER A 352 20.66 36.95 -5.43
N ALA A 353 21.40 37.87 -6.03
CA ALA A 353 21.86 37.82 -7.42
C ALA A 353 22.62 36.53 -7.77
N PRO A 354 22.59 36.07 -9.03
CA PRO A 354 23.30 34.87 -9.42
C PRO A 354 24.82 35.09 -9.32
N LYS A 355 25.47 34.39 -8.39
CA LYS A 355 26.92 34.16 -8.48
C LYS A 355 27.17 33.26 -9.68
N ALA A 356 27.66 33.85 -10.77
CA ALA A 356 28.17 33.11 -11.91
C ALA A 356 29.23 32.09 -11.45
N ARG A 357 28.92 30.80 -11.60
CA ARG A 357 29.90 29.72 -11.44
C ARG A 357 30.56 29.53 -12.80
N LEU A 358 31.83 29.91 -12.88
CA LEU A 358 32.69 29.69 -14.04
C LEU A 358 32.90 28.18 -14.23
N ILE A 359 32.21 27.59 -15.20
CA ILE A 359 32.50 26.24 -15.68
C ILE A 359 33.55 26.36 -16.79
N THR A 360 34.81 26.08 -16.46
CA THR A 360 35.86 25.90 -17.46
C THR A 360 35.66 24.55 -18.15
N ALA A 361 34.92 24.53 -19.25
CA ALA A 361 34.85 23.38 -20.14
C ALA A 361 35.99 23.47 -21.17
N LEU A 362 37.02 22.65 -20.98
CA LEU A 362 37.97 22.29 -22.03
C LEU A 362 37.25 21.39 -23.04
N THR A 363 36.77 21.96 -24.15
CA THR A 363 36.49 21.18 -25.35
C THR A 363 37.02 21.91 -26.58
N THR A 364 37.87 21.18 -27.30
CA THR A 364 38.40 21.51 -28.61
C THR A 364 37.28 21.79 -29.61
N GLY A 365 37.53 22.81 -30.43
CA GLY A 365 36.56 23.49 -31.28
C GLY A 365 35.69 22.62 -32.18
N ILE A 366 34.46 23.09 -32.37
CA ILE A 366 33.76 23.16 -33.66
C ILE A 366 32.92 24.46 -33.62
N LEU A 367 33.12 25.27 -34.66
CA LEU A 367 32.45 26.55 -34.90
C LEU A 367 31.05 26.26 -35.47
N VAL A 368 29.97 26.69 -34.82
CA VAL A 368 28.67 26.89 -35.48
C VAL A 368 28.09 28.23 -35.04
N THR A 369 28.01 29.14 -35.99
CA THR A 369 27.41 30.48 -35.88
C THR A 369 25.88 30.35 -35.85
N LEU A 370 25.24 30.89 -34.81
CA LEU A 370 23.79 31.10 -34.76
C LEU A 370 23.48 32.58 -35.08
N VAL A 371 22.77 32.79 -36.18
CA VAL A 371 22.16 34.08 -36.56
C VAL A 371 20.82 34.20 -35.83
N TYR A 372 20.67 35.26 -35.05
CA TYR A 372 19.40 35.70 -34.49
C TYR A 372 18.57 36.39 -35.57
N LEU A 373 17.29 36.02 -35.68
CA LEU A 373 16.24 36.93 -36.13
C LEU A 373 15.05 36.81 -35.18
N SER A 374 14.56 38.01 -34.83
CA SER A 374 13.50 38.45 -33.92
C SER A 374 12.21 37.64 -33.89
#